data_AF-A0A3C0FC91-F1
#
_entry.id   AF-A0A3C0FC91-F1
#
_cell.length_a   1.000
_cell.length_b   1.000
_cell.length_c   1.000
_cell.angle_alpha   90.00
_cell.angle_beta   90.00
_cell.angle_gamma   90.00
#
_symmetry.space_group_name_H-M   'P 1'
#
loop_
_entity.id
_entity.type
_entity.pdbx_description
1 polymer ?
#
loop_
_entity_poly.entity_id
_entity_poly.type
_entity_poly.pdbx_seq_one_letter_code
_entity_poly.pdbx_strand_id
1 'polypeptide(L)' 'DRPLAALGWRAAALQLAVRDRFIGWSQAQKRRHLLQVANNSRLLLLPWARLPQLASHVLARSMQALP' A
#
# COMPACT_ATOMS: atom_id res chain seq x y z
N ASP A 1 25.88 1.11 5.77
CA ASP A 1 24.39 1.06 5.78
C ASP A 1 23.86 -0.16 5.05
N ARG A 2 23.15 -1.06 5.73
CA ARG A 2 22.50 -2.24 5.12
C ARG A 2 20.98 -2.01 5.11
N PRO A 3 20.30 -2.06 3.95
CA PRO A 3 18.86 -1.85 3.89
C PRO A 3 18.11 -2.95 4.66
N LEU A 4 16.98 -2.61 5.29
CA LEU A 4 16.13 -3.55 6.03
C LEU A 4 14.88 -3.98 5.24
N ALA A 5 14.34 -3.09 4.42
CA ALA A 5 13.14 -3.32 3.63
C ALA A 5 13.15 -2.45 2.36
N ALA A 6 12.31 -2.81 1.38
CA ALA A 6 12.00 -2.00 0.20
C ALA A 6 10.49 -1.84 0.06
N LEU A 7 10.03 -0.60 -0.09
CA LEU A 7 8.61 -0.25 -0.20
C LEU A 7 8.35 0.49 -1.51
N GLY A 8 7.18 0.26 -2.10
CA GLY A 8 6.80 0.88 -3.36
C GLY A 8 5.30 1.16 -3.44
N TRP A 9 4.97 2.42 -3.69
CA TRP A 9 3.61 2.90 -3.87
C TRP A 9 3.35 3.26 -5.32
N ARG A 10 2.14 2.98 -5.80
CA ARG A 10 1.66 3.36 -7.14
C ARG A 10 0.25 3.91 -7.04
N ALA A 11 -0.24 4.49 -8.12
CA ALA A 11 -1.66 4.79 -8.27
C ALA A 11 -2.52 3.53 -8.05
N ALA A 12 -3.78 3.72 -7.66
CA ALA A 12 -4.72 2.63 -7.47
C ALA A 12 -4.82 1.71 -8.70
N ALA A 13 -4.91 0.40 -8.46
CA ALA A 13 -5.24 -0.54 -9.51
C ALA A 13 -6.61 -0.21 -10.11
N LEU A 14 -6.69 -0.08 -11.45
CA LEU A 14 -7.95 0.27 -12.12
C LEU A 14 -9.04 -0.76 -11.88
N GLN A 15 -8.68 -2.04 -11.84
CA GLN A 15 -9.60 -3.16 -11.60
C GLN A 15 -9.11 -3.98 -10.39
N LEU A 16 -9.86 -3.93 -9.30
CA LEU A 16 -9.61 -4.72 -8.10
C LEU A 16 -10.94 -4.97 -7.38
N ALA A 17 -11.63 -6.03 -7.80
CA ALA A 17 -13.00 -6.32 -7.34
C ALA A 17 -13.09 -6.49 -5.81
N VAL A 18 -12.04 -7.01 -5.17
CA VAL A 18 -11.99 -7.16 -3.70
C VAL A 18 -12.03 -5.80 -3.00
N ARG A 19 -11.25 -4.81 -3.48
CA ARG A 19 -11.31 -3.43 -2.95
C ARG A 19 -12.70 -2.84 -3.13
N ASP A 20 -13.22 -2.93 -4.35
CA ASP A 20 -14.48 -2.28 -4.70
C ASP A 20 -15.64 -2.85 -3.85
N ARG A 21 -15.66 -4.17 -3.59
CA ARG A 21 -16.61 -4.81 -2.67
C ARG A 21 -16.38 -4.43 -1.22
N PHE A 22 -15.13 -4.40 -0.76
CA PHE A 22 -14.80 -4.06 0.63
C PHE A 22 -15.22 -2.62 0.99
N ILE A 23 -14.95 -1.67 0.09
CA ILE A 23 -15.36 -0.27 0.30
C ILE A 23 -16.87 -0.10 0.03
N GLY A 24 -17.49 -1.01 -0.73
CA GLY A 24 -18.92 -0.94 -1.08
C GLY A 24 -19.21 0.08 -2.19
N TRP A 25 -18.26 0.32 -3.09
CA TRP A 25 -18.41 1.30 -4.15
C TRP A 25 -19.31 0.81 -5.29
N SER A 26 -20.24 1.66 -5.72
CA SER A 26 -20.76 1.64 -7.07
C SER A 26 -19.69 2.03 -8.09
N GLN A 27 -19.92 1.73 -9.38
CA GLN A 27 -18.97 2.10 -10.43
C GLN A 27 -18.77 3.62 -10.55
N ALA A 28 -19.81 4.42 -10.27
CA ALA A 28 -19.72 5.89 -10.26
C ALA A 28 -18.86 6.39 -9.09
N GLN A 29 -19.05 5.84 -7.89
CA GLN A 29 -18.23 6.16 -6.72
C GLN A 29 -16.77 5.78 -6.96
N LYS A 30 -16.51 4.58 -7.48
CA LYS A 30 -15.16 4.17 -7.88
C LYS A 30 -14.51 5.19 -8.80
N ARG A 31 -15.16 5.58 -9.91
CA ARG A 31 -14.61 6.57 -10.85
C ARG A 31 -14.25 7.90 -10.18
N ARG A 32 -15.07 8.35 -9.22
CA ARG A 32 -14.84 9.59 -8.47
C ARG A 32 -13.70 9.49 -7.45
N HIS A 33 -13.56 8.35 -6.77
CA HIS A 33 -12.70 8.20 -5.60
C HIS A 33 -11.40 7.44 -5.87
N LEU A 34 -11.25 6.77 -7.02
CA LEU A 34 -10.10 5.91 -7.30
C LEU A 34 -8.75 6.64 -7.21
N LEU A 35 -8.72 7.93 -7.59
CA LEU A 35 -7.51 8.76 -7.52
C LEU A 35 -7.06 9.06 -6.08
N GLN A 36 -7.95 8.87 -5.09
CA GLN A 36 -7.66 9.07 -3.67
C GLN A 36 -7.08 7.80 -3.01
N VAL A 37 -6.88 6.73 -3.79
CA VAL A 37 -6.35 5.46 -3.28
C VAL A 37 -4.92 5.26 -3.77
N ALA A 38 -4.02 5.01 -2.82
CA ALA A 38 -2.67 4.53 -3.12
C ALA A 38 -2.64 3.00 -3.09
N ASN A 39 -1.89 2.40 -4.01
CA ASN A 39 -1.63 0.96 -4.03
C ASN A 39 -0.23 0.66 -3.51
N ASN A 40 -0.10 -0.07 -2.41
CA ASN A 40 1.18 -0.56 -1.93
C ASN A 40 1.64 -1.76 -2.78
N SER A 41 2.19 -1.45 -3.96
CA SER A 41 2.62 -2.46 -4.94
C SER A 41 3.81 -3.31 -4.49
N ARG A 42 4.56 -2.86 -3.47
CA ARG A 42 5.72 -3.57 -2.94
C ARG A 42 5.86 -3.33 -1.44
N LEU A 43 5.93 -4.45 -0.71
CA LEU A 43 6.39 -4.53 0.67
C LEU A 43 7.34 -5.72 0.77
N LEU A 44 8.65 -5.46 0.71
CA LEU A 44 9.68 -6.48 0.79
C LEU A 44 10.48 -6.29 2.08
N LEU A 45 10.43 -7.27 2.97
CA LEU A 45 11.38 -7.38 4.08
C LEU A 45 12.57 -8.24 3.65
N LEU A 46 13.78 -7.76 3.92
CA LEU A 46 14.98 -8.48 3.50
C LEU A 46 15.28 -9.66 4.45
N PRO A 47 15.83 -10.79 3.97
CA PRO A 47 15.94 -12.03 4.77
C PRO A 47 16.73 -11.90 6.08
N TRP A 48 17.63 -10.92 6.15
CA TRP A 48 18.45 -10.61 7.31
C TRP A 48 17.75 -9.70 8.33
N ALA A 49 16.65 -9.05 7.97
CA ALA A 49 15.94 -8.09 8.81
C ALA A 49 14.89 -8.79 9.68
N ARG A 50 15.35 -9.63 10.62
CA ARG A 50 14.49 -10.39 11.55
C ARG A 50 14.24 -9.57 12.83
N LEU A 51 13.45 -8.52 12.69
CA LEU A 51 13.06 -7.66 13.81
C LEU A 51 11.55 -7.83 14.08
N PRO A 52 11.13 -7.96 15.34
CA PRO A 52 9.71 -7.93 15.70
C PRO A 52 9.02 -6.69 15.13
N GLN A 53 7.79 -6.87 14.63
CA GLN A 53 6.94 -5.80 14.08
C GLN A 53 7.53 -4.94 12.95
N LEU A 54 8.64 -5.37 12.31
CA LEU A 54 9.30 -4.59 11.26
C LEU A 54 8.36 -4.20 10.12
N ALA A 55 7.51 -5.13 9.66
CA ALA A 55 6.52 -4.89 8.60
C ALA A 55 5.63 -3.68 8.91
N SER A 56 4.95 -3.70 10.05
CA SER A 56 4.05 -2.64 10.47
C SER A 56 4.78 -1.32 10.69
N HIS A 57 5.98 -1.38 11.27
CA HIS A 57 6.81 -0.19 11.52
C HIS A 57 7.18 0.52 10.21
N VAL A 58 7.77 -0.20 9.24
CA VAL A 58 8.20 0.42 7.97
C VAL A 58 7.01 0.86 7.12
N LEU A 59 5.90 0.11 7.15
CA LEU A 59 4.68 0.50 6.46
C LEU A 59 4.13 1.81 7.02
N ALA A 60 3.96 1.91 8.35
CA ALA A 60 3.48 3.12 9.01
C ALA A 60 4.35 4.34 8.71
N ARG A 61 5.67 4.18 8.76
CA ARG A 61 6.61 5.25 8.40
C ARG A 61 6.50 5.66 6.93
N SER A 62 6.32 4.71 6.01
CA SER A 62 6.18 5.04 4.59
C SER A 62 4.85 5.73 4.26
N MET A 63 3.76 5.41 4.96
CA MET A 63 2.46 6.04 4.76
C MET A 63 2.48 7.53 5.15
N GLN A 64 3.30 7.91 6.13
CA GLN A 64 3.48 9.32 6.52
C GLN A 64 4.13 10.18 5.42
N ALA A 65 4.75 9.55 4.42
CA ALA A 65 5.39 10.24 3.30
C ALA A 65 4.51 10.28 2.04
N LEU A 66 3.29 9.72 2.09
CA LEU A 66 2.32 9.86 1.00
C LEU A 66 1.73 11.27 1.02
N PRO A 67 1.47 11.87 -0.16
CA PRO A 67 0.89 13.19 -0.29
C PRO A 67 -0.56 13.25 0.20
#